data_AF-A0A9D8VAX6-F1
#
_entry.id   AF-A0A9D8VAX6-F1
#
_cell.length_a   1.000
_cell.length_b   1.000
_cell.length_c   1.000
_cell.angle_alpha   90.00
_cell.angle_beta   90.00
_cell.angle_gamma   90.00
#
_symmetry.space_group_name_H-M   'P 1'
#
loop_
_entity.id
_entity.type
_entity.pdbx_description
1 polymer ?
#
loop_
_entity_poly.entity_id
_entity_poly.type
_entity_poly.pdbx_seq_one_letter_code
_entity_poly.pdbx_strand_id
1 'polypeptide(L)'
;MRHYYSSVEAQIREAIDRGDFDNLPNKGKPLDLSEWEKTPQHLRMTYSILKNAGYSPNEVHTKQEIAELKAMLKAESDNERKARLLEKLNALSITDAMQMERLRKQR
;
A
#
# COMPACT_ATOMS: atom_id res chain seq x y z
N MET A 1 -23.78 6.43 25.74
CA MET A 1 -22.85 6.09 24.64
C MET A 1 -23.06 4.64 24.19
N ARG A 2 -24.23 4.30 23.62
CA ARG A 2 -24.53 2.90 23.21
C ARG A 2 -25.74 2.76 22.26
N HIS A 3 -25.67 3.25 21.02
CA HIS A 3 -26.72 2.98 20.01
C HIS A 3 -26.20 2.71 18.58
N TYR A 4 -24.88 2.67 18.34
CA TYR A 4 -24.35 2.49 16.98
C TYR A 4 -24.43 1.04 16.45
N TYR A 5 -24.37 0.06 17.34
CA TYR A 5 -24.38 -1.36 16.96
C TYR A 5 -25.69 -1.78 16.26
N SER A 6 -26.85 -1.25 16.67
CA SER A 6 -28.14 -1.69 16.11
C SER A 6 -28.40 -1.18 14.67
N SER A 7 -27.85 -0.02 14.31
CA SER A 7 -28.03 0.54 12.95
C SER A 7 -27.18 -0.22 11.92
N VAL A 8 -25.91 -0.46 12.25
CA VAL A 8 -25.01 -1.24 11.39
C VAL A 8 -25.49 -2.69 11.27
N GLU A 9 -25.96 -3.29 12.37
CA GLU A 9 -26.51 -4.65 12.37
C GLU A 9 -27.77 -4.75 11.48
N ALA A 10 -28.67 -3.76 11.54
CA ALA A 10 -29.84 -3.72 10.66
C ALA A 10 -29.43 -3.61 9.18
N GLN A 11 -28.46 -2.75 8.85
CA GLN A 11 -27.94 -2.59 7.48
C GLN A 11 -27.30 -3.89 6.95
N ILE A 12 -26.52 -4.58 7.77
CA ILE A 12 -25.92 -5.87 7.41
C ILE A 12 -27.03 -6.89 7.14
N ARG A 13 -28.07 -6.93 7.98
CA ARG A 13 -29.18 -7.86 7.82
C ARG A 13 -29.98 -7.61 6.55
N GLU A 14 -30.31 -6.36 6.26
CA GLU A 14 -30.97 -5.99 4.99
C GLU A 14 -30.13 -6.38 3.78
N ALA A 15 -28.80 -6.18 3.83
CA ALA A 15 -27.91 -6.59 2.74
C ALA A 15 -27.86 -8.13 2.57
N ILE A 16 -27.94 -8.89 3.67
CA ILE A 16 -28.10 -10.36 3.62
C ILE A 16 -29.43 -10.74 2.96
N ASP A 17 -30.54 -10.13 3.37
CA ASP A 17 -31.88 -10.45 2.85
C ASP A 17 -32.02 -10.11 1.35
N ARG A 18 -31.31 -9.08 0.87
CA ARG A 18 -31.23 -8.75 -0.56
C ARG A 18 -30.30 -9.67 -1.37
N GLY A 19 -29.54 -10.54 -0.71
CA GLY A 19 -28.55 -11.39 -1.36
C GLY A 19 -27.30 -10.65 -1.82
N ASP A 20 -26.99 -9.47 -1.25
CA ASP A 20 -25.81 -8.67 -1.64
C ASP A 20 -24.48 -9.45 -1.44
N PHE A 21 -24.50 -10.48 -0.57
CA PHE A 21 -23.37 -11.38 -0.32
C PHE A 21 -23.39 -12.68 -1.14
N ASP A 22 -24.41 -12.91 -1.97
CA ASP A 22 -24.59 -14.19 -2.67
C ASP A 22 -23.64 -14.40 -3.84
N ASN A 23 -23.14 -13.33 -4.45
CA ASN A 23 -22.23 -13.40 -5.59
C ASN A 23 -21.00 -12.50 -5.41
N LEU A 24 -20.40 -12.54 -4.21
CA LEU A 24 -19.17 -11.80 -3.96
C LEU A 24 -18.05 -12.22 -4.92
N PRO A 25 -17.19 -11.29 -5.34
CA PRO A 25 -15.94 -11.62 -6.00
C PRO A 25 -15.19 -12.67 -5.18
N ASN A 26 -14.74 -13.73 -5.86
CA ASN A 26 -14.01 -14.86 -5.28
C ASN A 26 -14.80 -15.78 -4.33
N LYS A 27 -16.14 -15.69 -4.26
CA LYS A 27 -16.96 -16.66 -3.52
C LYS A 27 -16.64 -18.10 -3.97
N GLY A 28 -16.34 -18.96 -3.00
CA GLY A 28 -16.00 -20.37 -3.23
C GLY A 28 -14.62 -20.63 -3.83
N LYS A 29 -13.82 -19.60 -4.12
CA LYS A 29 -12.44 -19.75 -4.60
C LYS A 29 -11.47 -19.75 -3.42
N PRO A 30 -10.34 -20.49 -3.49
CA PRO A 30 -9.27 -20.35 -2.52
C PRO A 30 -8.77 -18.91 -2.42
N LEU A 31 -8.40 -18.48 -1.22
CA LEU A 31 -7.77 -17.18 -1.02
C LEU A 31 -6.39 -17.17 -1.68
N ASP A 32 -6.09 -16.11 -2.45
CA ASP A 32 -4.74 -15.85 -2.93
C ASP A 32 -3.92 -15.23 -1.79
N LEU A 33 -3.05 -16.04 -1.20
CA LEU A 33 -2.14 -15.61 -0.14
C LEU A 33 -0.75 -15.24 -0.66
N SER A 34 -0.53 -15.25 -1.99
CA SER A 34 0.81 -15.07 -2.55
C SER A 34 1.45 -13.73 -2.19
N GLU A 35 0.67 -12.66 -2.05
CA GLU A 35 1.16 -11.36 -1.56
C GLU A 35 1.51 -11.42 -0.07
N TRP A 36 0.62 -11.99 0.75
CA TRP A 36 0.79 -12.13 2.20
C TRP A 36 2.00 -13.01 2.56
N GLU A 37 2.22 -14.10 1.80
CA GLU A 37 3.36 -15.00 1.96
C GLU A 37 4.68 -14.33 1.60
N LYS A 38 4.70 -13.44 0.59
CA LYS A 38 5.89 -12.65 0.23
C LYS A 38 6.27 -11.64 1.31
N THR A 39 5.34 -11.22 2.15
CA THR A 39 5.64 -10.32 3.27
C THR A 39 6.31 -11.09 4.41
N PRO A 40 7.45 -10.61 4.96
CA PRO A 40 8.11 -11.22 6.11
C PRO A 40 7.14 -11.40 7.28
N GLN A 41 7.21 -12.54 7.99
CA GLN A 41 6.21 -12.93 9.00
C GLN A 41 5.96 -11.84 10.06
N HIS A 42 7.02 -11.19 10.55
CA HIS A 42 6.94 -10.14 11.57
C HIS A 42 6.31 -8.83 11.07
N LEU A 43 6.18 -8.63 9.75
CA LEU A 43 5.61 -7.42 9.14
C LEU A 43 4.18 -7.61 8.64
N ARG A 44 3.71 -8.84 8.45
CA ARG A 44 2.41 -9.14 7.83
C ARG A 44 1.25 -8.42 8.50
N MET A 45 1.19 -8.49 9.84
CA MET A 45 0.12 -7.87 10.62
C MET A 45 0.12 -6.36 10.47
N THR A 46 1.27 -5.72 10.70
CA THR A 46 1.41 -4.25 10.63
C THR A 46 1.07 -3.73 9.24
N TYR A 47 1.60 -4.36 8.19
CA TYR A 47 1.33 -3.93 6.81
C TYR A 47 -0.14 -4.09 6.42
N SER A 48 -0.81 -5.14 6.92
CA SER A 48 -2.21 -5.38 6.59
C SER A 48 -3.15 -4.44 7.33
N ILE A 49 -2.82 -4.07 8.57
CA ILE A 49 -3.53 -3.00 9.28
C ILE A 49 -3.43 -1.68 8.51
N LEU A 50 -2.21 -1.31 8.07
CA LEU A 50 -1.99 -0.09 7.29
C LEU A 50 -2.77 -0.12 5.97
N LYS A 51 -2.63 -1.20 5.19
CA LYS A 51 -3.34 -1.38 3.90
C LYS A 51 -4.86 -1.28 4.06
N ASN A 52 -5.42 -1.95 5.07
CA ASN A 52 -6.86 -1.93 5.34
C ASN A 52 -7.37 -0.56 5.79
N ALA A 53 -6.51 0.25 6.43
CA ALA A 53 -6.82 1.62 6.81
C ALA A 53 -6.60 2.64 5.66
N GLY A 54 -6.25 2.18 4.45
CA GLY A 54 -5.96 3.04 3.30
C GLY A 54 -4.56 3.68 3.35
N TYR A 55 -3.71 3.29 4.29
CA TYR A 55 -2.32 3.77 4.39
C TYR A 55 -1.40 2.83 3.61
N SER A 56 -0.53 3.43 2.79
CA SER A 56 0.53 2.69 2.13
C SER A 56 1.77 2.64 3.04
N PRO A 57 2.50 1.51 3.10
CA PRO A 57 3.79 1.47 3.78
C PRO A 57 4.74 2.55 3.27
N ASN A 58 5.66 3.02 4.13
CA ASN A 58 6.60 4.10 3.78
C ASN A 58 7.38 3.82 2.50
N GLU A 59 7.71 2.55 2.25
CA GLU A 59 8.41 2.09 1.05
C GLU A 59 7.62 2.38 -0.24
N VAL A 60 6.29 2.31 -0.19
CA VAL A 60 5.43 2.66 -1.32
C VAL A 60 5.49 4.16 -1.59
N HIS A 61 5.46 4.98 -0.54
CA HIS A 61 5.59 6.43 -0.66
C HIS A 61 6.95 6.83 -1.25
N THR A 62 8.04 6.22 -0.80
CA THR A 62 9.38 6.44 -1.35
C THR A 62 9.42 6.11 -2.85
N LYS A 63 8.79 5.01 -3.29
CA LYS A 63 8.73 4.65 -4.72
C LYS A 63 7.88 5.60 -5.55
N GLN A 64 6.78 6.10 -5.00
CA GLN A 64 5.96 7.12 -5.66
C GLN A 64 6.76 8.41 -5.86
N GLU A 65 7.46 8.89 -4.82
CA GLU A 65 8.30 10.09 -4.93
C GLU A 65 9.45 9.90 -5.93
N ILE A 66 10.09 8.72 -5.98
CA ILE A 66 11.08 8.39 -7.02
C ILE A 66 10.47 8.48 -8.42
N ALA A 67 9.25 7.97 -8.63
CA ALA A 67 8.57 8.02 -9.91
C ALA A 67 8.22 9.46 -10.32
N GLU A 68 7.75 10.27 -9.38
CA GLU A 68 7.47 11.70 -9.57
C GLU A 68 8.73 12.48 -9.94
N LEU A 69 9.83 12.28 -9.21
CA LEU A 69 11.11 12.94 -9.50
C LEU A 69 11.62 12.58 -10.91
N LYS A 70 11.48 11.32 -11.34
CA LYS A 70 11.82 10.90 -12.70
C LYS A 70 10.94 11.59 -13.76
N ALA A 71 9.65 11.73 -13.49
CA ALA A 71 8.74 12.44 -14.38
C ALA A 71 9.09 13.93 -14.49
N MET A 72 9.39 14.59 -13.37
CA MET A 72 9.84 15.99 -13.33
C MET A 72 11.14 16.17 -14.11
N LEU A 73 12.13 15.29 -13.94
CA LEU A 73 13.39 15.33 -14.67
C LEU A 73 13.23 15.24 -16.18
N LYS A 74 12.27 14.44 -16.65
CA LYS A 74 11.96 14.28 -18.08
C LYS A 74 11.38 15.56 -18.68
N ALA A 75 10.60 16.31 -17.91
CA ALA A 75 9.93 17.53 -18.34
C ALA A 75 10.76 18.80 -18.11
N GLU A 76 11.75 18.77 -17.21
CA GLU A 76 12.59 19.93 -16.90
C GLU A 76 13.54 20.26 -18.07
N SER A 77 13.82 21.54 -18.27
CA SER A 77 14.74 22.05 -19.30
C SER A 77 15.92 22.81 -18.70
N ASP A 78 15.77 23.36 -17.50
CA ASP A 78 16.82 24.07 -16.78
C ASP A 78 17.86 23.10 -16.20
N ASN A 79 19.13 23.30 -16.56
CA ASN A 79 20.22 22.41 -16.16
C ASN A 79 20.51 22.44 -14.66
N GLU A 80 20.38 23.58 -13.99
CA GLU A 80 20.58 23.66 -12.54
C GLU A 80 19.44 22.96 -11.79
N ARG A 81 18.20 23.15 -12.24
CA ARG A 81 17.04 22.44 -11.67
C ARG A 81 17.14 20.94 -11.90
N LYS A 82 17.58 20.50 -13.08
CA LYS A 82 17.88 19.08 -13.34
C LYS A 82 18.92 18.53 -12.38
N ALA A 83 20.02 19.25 -12.16
CA ALA A 83 21.06 18.81 -11.24
C ALA A 83 20.52 18.60 -9.83
N ARG A 84 19.70 19.53 -9.32
CA ARG A 84 19.04 19.41 -8.00
C ARG A 84 18.06 18.24 -7.93
N LEU A 85 17.25 18.05 -8.97
CA LEU A 85 16.32 16.92 -9.04
C LEU A 85 17.05 15.56 -9.11
N LEU A 86 18.17 15.49 -9.83
CA LEU A 86 19.04 14.31 -9.90
C LEU A 86 19.67 13.98 -8.54
N GLU A 87 20.17 15.00 -7.83
CA GLU A 87 20.73 14.83 -6.49
C GLU A 87 19.68 14.25 -5.53
N LYS A 88 18.47 14.83 -5.51
CA LYS A 88 17.36 14.34 -4.70
C LYS A 88 16.96 12.91 -5.08
N LEU A 89 16.86 12.62 -6.37
CA LEU A 89 16.54 11.27 -6.87
C LEU A 89 17.59 10.25 -6.43
N ASN A 90 18.87 10.59 -6.51
CA ASN A 90 19.97 9.71 -6.11
C ASN A 90 19.92 9.41 -4.61
N ALA A 91 19.77 10.45 -3.76
CA ALA A 91 19.67 10.28 -2.32
C ALA A 91 18.49 9.37 -1.92
N LEU A 92 17.33 9.57 -2.56
CA LEU A 92 16.13 8.78 -2.28
C LEU A 92 16.28 7.34 -2.77
N SER A 93 16.90 7.13 -3.93
CA SER A 93 17.15 5.79 -4.48
C SER A 93 18.12 4.97 -3.61
N ILE A 94 19.13 5.61 -3.02
CA ILE A 94 20.03 4.96 -2.06
C ILE A 94 19.26 4.52 -0.81
N THR A 95 18.41 5.41 -0.28
CA THR A 95 17.58 5.12 0.90
C THR A 95 16.63 3.93 0.64
N ASP A 96 15.95 3.90 -0.50
CA ASP A 96 15.07 2.78 -0.92
C ASP A 96 15.86 1.47 -1.00
N ALA A 97 17.03 1.48 -1.65
CA ALA A 97 17.87 0.29 -1.76
C ALA A 97 18.33 -0.25 -0.38
N MET A 98 18.70 0.64 0.54
CA MET A 98 19.08 0.26 1.91
C MET A 98 17.90 -0.33 2.70
N GLN A 99 16.70 0.23 2.55
CA GLN A 99 15.49 -0.30 3.18
C GLN A 99 15.13 -1.69 2.62
N MET A 100 15.18 -1.86 1.30
CA MET A 100 14.91 -3.14 0.64
C MET A 100 15.90 -4.23 1.08
N GLU A 101 17.19 -3.89 1.24
CA GLU A 101 18.19 -4.84 1.74
C GLU A 101 17.93 -5.23 3.20
N ARG A 102 17.49 -4.30 4.05
CA ARG A 102 17.07 -4.60 5.43
C ARG A 102 15.89 -5.57 5.45
N LEU A 103 14.88 -5.34 4.61
CA LEU A 103 13.73 -6.24 4.49
C LEU A 103 14.15 -7.62 3.97
N ARG A 104 15.10 -7.68 3.02
CA ARG A 104 15.61 -8.94 2.48
C ARG A 104 16.37 -9.77 3.52
N LYS A 105 17.12 -9.12 4.41
CA LYS A 105 17.82 -9.78 5.53
C LYS A 105 16.89 -10.25 6.65
N GLN A 106 15.66 -9.74 6.68
CA GLN A 106 14.64 -10.13 7.66
C GLN A 106 13.64 -11.17 7.10
N ARG A 107 13.90 -11.72 5.91
CA ARG A 107 13.11 -12.78 5.28
C ARG A 107 13.61 -14.17 5.62
#